data_AF-A0A0C3JJI5-F1
#
_entry.id   AF-A0A0C3JJI5-F1
#
_cell.length_a   1.000
_cell.length_b   1.000
_cell.length_c   1.000
_cell.angle_alpha   90.00
_cell.angle_beta   90.00
_cell.angle_gamma   90.00
#
_symmetry.space_group_name_H-M   'P 1'
#
loop_
_entity.id
_entity.type
_entity.pdbx_description
1 polymer ?
#
loop_
_entity_poly.entity_id
_entity_poly.type
_entity_poly.pdbx_seq_one_letter_code
_entity_poly.pdbx_strand_id
1 'polypeptide(L)'
;PPDFKTKFHPCSKCPTLFQSTEEFSKQNLECMPPDCEPWCPFASEGDCIFALIAMEAGLSSNQVDSLLKLVHCISQGTASVMLCNDAGL
;
A
#
# COMPACT_ATOMS: atom_id res chain seq x y z
N PRO A 1 -11.33 26.37 -25.98
CA PRO A 1 -10.52 25.15 -26.20
C PRO A 1 -10.61 24.29 -24.94
N PRO A 2 -10.69 22.96 -25.04
CA PRO A 2 -10.56 22.10 -23.86
C PRO A 2 -9.14 22.22 -23.29
N ASP A 3 -9.02 22.35 -21.96
CA ASP A 3 -7.75 22.61 -21.27
C ASP A 3 -6.92 21.33 -21.08
N PHE A 4 -7.58 20.18 -20.96
CA PHE A 4 -6.95 18.88 -20.75
C PHE A 4 -7.26 17.90 -21.87
N LYS A 5 -6.23 17.17 -22.32
CA LYS A 5 -6.34 16.07 -23.28
C LYS A 5 -5.87 14.77 -22.63
N THR A 6 -6.81 13.87 -22.34
CA THR A 6 -6.50 12.54 -21.79
C THR A 6 -6.40 11.53 -22.93
N LYS A 7 -5.22 10.94 -23.09
CA LYS A 7 -4.97 9.83 -24.03
C LYS A 7 -4.90 8.53 -23.24
N PHE A 8 -5.60 7.51 -23.74
CA PHE A 8 -5.60 6.19 -23.13
C PHE A 8 -4.66 5.23 -23.86
N HIS A 9 -4.30 4.14 -23.19
CA HIS A 9 -3.51 3.07 -23.78
C HIS A 9 -4.26 2.44 -24.98
N PRO A 10 -3.58 2.07 -26.08
CA PRO A 10 -4.24 1.53 -27.29
C PRO A 10 -5.14 0.32 -27.01
N CYS A 11 -4.76 -0.54 -26.06
CA CYS A 11 -5.53 -1.73 -25.71
C CYS A 11 -6.82 -1.44 -24.90
N SER A 12 -6.99 -0.22 -24.36
CA SER A 12 -8.16 0.13 -23.55
C SER A 12 -9.46 0.29 -24.36
N LYS A 13 -9.34 0.48 -25.69
CA LYS A 13 -10.46 0.85 -26.58
C LYS A 13 -11.20 2.14 -26.16
N CYS A 14 -10.64 2.94 -25.25
CA CYS A 14 -11.21 4.21 -24.84
C CYS A 14 -10.84 5.32 -25.83
N PRO A 15 -11.79 6.18 -26.24
CA PRO A 15 -11.50 7.33 -27.09
C PRO A 15 -10.70 8.39 -26.32
N THR A 16 -9.94 9.22 -27.04
CA THR A 16 -9.27 10.38 -26.44
C THR A 16 -10.32 11.35 -25.89
N LEU A 17 -10.15 11.76 -24.63
CA LEU A 17 -11.04 12.72 -23.98
C LEU A 17 -10.41 14.13 -23.99
N PHE A 18 -11.29 15.11 -24.14
CA PHE A 18 -10.96 16.52 -24.06
C PHE A 18 -11.91 17.17 -23.06
N GLN A 19 -11.36 17.79 -22.01
CA GLN A 19 -12.14 18.26 -20.86
C GLN A 19 -11.63 19.60 -20.35
N SER A 20 -12.48 20.37 -19.69
CA SER A 20 -12.05 21.56 -18.93
C SER A 20 -11.37 21.17 -17.61
N THR A 21 -10.72 22.15 -16.97
CA THR A 21 -10.13 21.97 -15.63
C THR A 21 -11.17 21.54 -14.59
N GLU A 22 -12.36 22.16 -14.58
CA GLU A 22 -13.43 21.78 -13.65
C GLU A 22 -13.98 20.37 -13.92
N GLU A 23 -14.04 19.94 -15.17
CA GLU A 23 -14.51 18.60 -15.52
C GLU A 23 -13.50 17.52 -15.13
N PHE A 24 -12.20 17.77 -15.38
CA PHE A 24 -11.14 16.84 -15.03
C PHE A 24 -11.01 16.65 -13.52
N SER A 25 -11.13 17.73 -12.74
CA SER A 25 -11.08 17.69 -11.27
C SER A 25 -12.31 17.03 -10.62
N LYS A 26 -13.45 16.97 -11.32
CA LYS A 26 -14.68 16.32 -10.84
C LYS A 26 -14.76 14.83 -11.16
N GLN A 27 -13.79 14.26 -11.88
CA GLN A 27 -13.84 12.84 -12.23
C GLN A 27 -13.67 11.93 -11.00
N ASN A 28 -14.83 11.49 -10.47
CA ASN A 28 -15.09 10.26 -9.72
C ASN A 28 -14.23 9.97 -8.48
N LEU A 29 -14.41 10.78 -7.42
CA LEU A 29 -14.25 10.27 -6.06
C LEU A 29 -15.51 9.52 -5.56
N GLU A 30 -16.70 9.84 -6.09
CA GLU A 30 -17.98 9.32 -5.55
C GLU A 30 -18.43 7.96 -6.12
N CYS A 31 -17.80 7.45 -7.18
CA CYS A 31 -18.30 6.26 -7.90
C CYS A 31 -17.29 5.12 -8.04
N MET A 32 -16.16 5.18 -7.32
CA MET A 32 -15.31 4.00 -7.21
C MET A 32 -15.95 3.03 -6.22
N PRO A 33 -16.15 1.75 -6.61
CA PRO A 33 -16.51 0.75 -5.62
C PRO A 33 -15.44 0.76 -4.52
N PRO A 34 -15.81 0.57 -3.24
CA PRO A 34 -14.82 0.42 -2.17
C PRO A 34 -13.79 -0.61 -2.61
N ASP A 35 -12.51 -0.25 -2.48
CA ASP A 35 -11.45 -1.19 -2.82
C ASP A 35 -11.55 -2.37 -1.85
N CYS A 36 -11.95 -3.53 -2.36
CA CYS A 36 -12.17 -4.71 -1.53
C CYS A 36 -10.84 -5.24 -0.97
N GLU A 37 -9.73 -4.93 -1.64
CA GLU A 37 -8.38 -5.41 -1.31
C GLU A 37 -7.37 -4.27 -1.48
N PRO A 38 -7.42 -3.22 -0.63
CA PRO A 38 -6.53 -2.06 -0.74
C PRO A 38 -5.05 -2.42 -0.54
N TRP A 39 -4.78 -3.64 -0.05
CA TRP A 39 -3.45 -4.20 0.08
C TRP A 39 -2.89 -4.78 -1.22
N CYS A 40 -3.63 -4.83 -2.34
CA CYS A 40 -3.03 -5.21 -3.61
C CYS A 40 -1.87 -4.26 -3.97
N PRO A 41 -0.70 -4.77 -4.42
CA PRO A 41 -0.43 -6.12 -4.94
C PRO A 41 0.09 -7.14 -3.91
N PHE A 42 0.04 -6.84 -2.62
CA PHE A 42 0.48 -7.77 -1.57
C PHE A 42 -0.50 -8.95 -1.45
N ALA A 43 0.02 -10.12 -1.03
CA ALA A 43 -0.78 -11.34 -0.92
C ALA A 43 -1.79 -11.30 0.23
N SER A 44 -1.57 -10.44 1.22
CA SER A 44 -2.47 -10.23 2.34
C SER A 44 -2.34 -8.81 2.91
N GLU A 45 -3.34 -8.38 3.68
CA GLU A 45 -3.28 -7.15 4.46
C GLU A 45 -2.09 -7.15 5.43
N GLY A 46 -1.78 -8.30 6.04
CA GLY A 46 -0.63 -8.47 6.93
C GLY A 46 0.71 -8.20 6.24
N ASP A 47 0.87 -8.68 5.00
CA ASP A 47 2.08 -8.43 4.20
C ASP A 47 2.22 -6.94 3.85
N CYS A 48 1.09 -6.28 3.53
CA CYS A 48 1.08 -4.84 3.26
C CYS A 48 1.48 -4.03 4.49
N ILE A 49 0.89 -4.31 5.65
CA ILE A 49 1.21 -3.63 6.91
C ILE A 49 2.67 -3.86 7.29
N PHE A 50 3.15 -5.11 7.18
CA PHE A 50 4.54 -5.43 7.51
C PHE A 50 5.53 -4.71 6.58
N ALA A 51 5.24 -4.69 5.27
CA ALA A 51 6.06 -3.97 4.30
C ALA A 51 6.08 -2.46 4.56
N LEU A 52 4.94 -1.87 4.94
CA LEU A 52 4.85 -0.45 5.31
C LEU A 52 5.75 -0.13 6.51
N ILE A 53 5.66 -0.92 7.59
CA ILE A 53 6.52 -0.75 8.77
C ILE A 53 8.01 -0.87 8.40
N ALA A 54 8.36 -1.87 7.59
CA ALA A 54 9.74 -2.08 7.16
C ALA A 54 10.27 -0.90 6.34
N MET A 55 9.45 -0.34 5.45
CA MET A 55 9.79 0.82 4.64
C MET A 55 9.93 2.07 5.52
N GLU A 56 8.98 2.35 6.40
CA GLU A 56 8.99 3.52 7.29
C GLU A 56 10.17 3.50 8.27
N ALA A 57 10.53 2.32 8.79
CA ALA A 57 11.68 2.15 9.66
C ALA A 57 13.02 2.03 8.92
N GLY A 58 13.01 2.05 7.57
CA GLY A 58 14.21 1.94 6.75
C GLY A 58 14.96 0.62 6.94
N LEU A 59 14.23 -0.48 7.14
CA LEU A 59 14.83 -1.79 7.38
C LEU A 59 15.52 -2.34 6.13
N SER A 60 16.67 -2.95 6.34
CA SER A 60 17.36 -3.74 5.32
C SER A 60 16.67 -5.08 5.07
N SER A 61 16.94 -5.71 3.92
CA SER A 61 16.43 -7.05 3.60
C SER A 61 16.75 -8.07 4.69
N ASN A 62 17.96 -8.03 5.26
CA ASN A 62 18.36 -8.96 6.32
C ASN A 62 17.56 -8.76 7.61
N GLN A 63 17.21 -7.51 7.95
CA GLN A 63 16.37 -7.19 9.11
C GLN A 63 14.93 -7.64 8.88
N VAL A 64 14.40 -7.43 7.67
CA VAL A 64 13.08 -7.92 7.25
C VAL A 64 13.00 -9.44 7.41
N ASP A 65 13.95 -10.19 6.83
CA ASP A 65 13.98 -11.65 6.93
C ASP A 65 14.07 -12.14 8.38
N SER A 66 14.84 -11.44 9.22
CA SER A 66 15.00 -11.78 10.63
C SER A 66 13.71 -11.53 11.43
N LEU A 67 12.99 -10.45 11.14
CA LEU A 67 11.70 -10.15 11.77
C LEU A 67 10.61 -11.12 11.33
N LEU A 68 10.55 -11.48 10.05
CA LEU A 68 9.61 -12.50 9.56
C LEU A 68 9.84 -13.85 10.26
N LYS A 69 11.11 -14.25 10.42
CA LYS A 69 11.46 -15.45 11.21
C LYS A 69 11.00 -15.35 12.66
N LEU A 70 11.19 -14.19 13.30
CA LEU A 70 10.74 -13.96 14.68
C LEU A 70 9.20 -14.07 14.80
N VAL A 71 8.46 -13.44 13.89
CA VAL A 71 6.99 -13.54 13.83
C VAL A 71 6.54 -15.00 13.66
N HIS A 72 7.23 -15.76 12.81
CA HIS A 72 6.98 -17.19 12.65
C HIS A 72 7.25 -17.99 13.93
N CYS A 73 8.34 -17.73 14.64
CA CYS A 73 8.60 -18.39 15.92
C CYS A 73 7.55 -18.04 16.99
N ILE A 74 7.09 -16.78 17.03
CA ILE A 74 6.03 -16.35 17.94
C ILE A 74 4.71 -17.08 17.61
N SER A 75 4.33 -17.18 16.33
CA SER A 75 3.09 -17.87 15.94
C SER A 75 3.12 -19.37 16.25
N GLN A 76 4.30 -19.98 16.28
CA GLN A 76 4.53 -21.35 16.75
C GLN A 76 4.62 -21.49 18.27
N GLY A 77 4.63 -20.38 19.02
CA GLY A 77 4.80 -20.38 20.48
C GLY A 77 6.22 -20.71 20.95
N THR A 78 7.22 -20.67 20.05
CA THR A 78 8.61 -21.00 20.36
C THR A 78 9.45 -19.77 20.76
N ALA A 79 8.90 -18.57 20.60
CA ALA A 79 9.50 -17.32 21.03
C ALA A 79 8.45 -16.36 21.64
N SER A 80 8.91 -15.47 22.51
CA SER A 80 8.15 -14.35 23.04
C SER A 80 9.03 -13.11 23.07
N VAL A 81 8.47 -11.96 22.70
CA VAL A 81 9.19 -10.67 22.70
C VAL A 81 8.53 -9.78 23.76
N MET A 82 9.32 -9.29 24.71
CA MET A 82 8.91 -8.22 25.62
C MET A 82 9.87 -7.04 25.40
N LEU A 83 9.31 -5.87 25.09
CA LEU A 83 10.07 -4.63 25.07
C LEU A 83 10.15 -4.10 26.51
N CYS A 84 11.28 -4.29 27.18
CA CYS A 84 11.58 -3.54 28.39
C CYS A 84 12.21 -2.21 27.98
N ASN A 85 11.54 -1.10 28.29
CA ASN A 85 12.12 0.23 28.16
C ASN A 85 12.59 0.68 29.56
N ASP A 86 13.88 0.97 29.70
CA ASP A 86 14.47 1.50 30.95
C ASP A 86 14.26 3.02 31.13
N ALA A 87 13.38 3.67 30.35
CA ALA A 87 13.08 5.10 30.47
C ALA A 87 12.25 5.48 31.71
N GLY A 88 12.37 4.74 32.82
CA GLY A 88 11.60 4.92 34.05
C GLY A 88 12.34 4.63 35.36
N LEU A 89 13.69 4.71 35.38
CA LEU A 89 14.50 4.66 36.61
C LEU A 89 15.35 5.93 36.75
#